data_AF-H0BSW8-F1
#
_entry.id   AF-H0BSW8-F1
#
_cell.length_a   1.000
_cell.length_b   1.000
_cell.length_c   1.000
_cell.angle_alpha   90.00
_cell.angle_beta   90.00
_cell.angle_gamma   90.00
#
_symmetry.space_group_name_H-M   'P 1'
#
loop_
_entity.id
_entity.type
_entity.pdbx_description
1 polymer ?
#
loop_
_entity_poly.entity_id
_entity_poly.type
_entity_poly.pdbx_seq_one_letter_code
_entity_poly.pdbx_strand_id
1 'polypeptide(L)'
;MAVEQADVLVVATPVYRGSYTGLFKHFFDLIHQDALIDTPVLLAATGGSERHALVIDHQLRPLFSFFQARTLPLGVYATDKDFVDQRLRDEALLDRARLAVRRALPLITEARHASPVLADELLLA
;
A
#
# COMPACT_ATOMS: atom_id res chain seq x y z
N MET A 1 -9.76 7.65 -12.34
CA MET A 1 -8.60 8.43 -11.84
C MET A 1 -7.32 7.62 -12.03
N ALA A 2 -6.13 8.24 -12.03
CA ALA A 2 -4.86 7.52 -12.23
C ALA A 2 -4.66 6.35 -11.25
N VAL A 3 -5.17 6.47 -10.02
CA VAL A 3 -5.11 5.39 -9.00
C VAL A 3 -5.94 4.16 -9.35
N GLU A 4 -7.04 4.32 -10.10
CA GLU A 4 -7.95 3.24 -10.50
C GLU A 4 -7.40 2.43 -11.68
N GLN A 5 -6.31 2.90 -12.29
CA GLN A 5 -5.63 2.25 -13.43
C GLN A 5 -4.22 1.79 -13.05
N ALA A 6 -3.88 1.80 -11.76
CA ALA A 6 -2.53 1.50 -11.31
C ALA A 6 -2.24 -0.01 -11.36
N ASP A 7 -1.15 -0.41 -12.03
CA ASP A 7 -0.67 -1.80 -11.98
C ASP A 7 -0.20 -2.20 -10.57
N VAL A 8 0.29 -1.22 -9.82
CA VAL A 8 0.77 -1.35 -8.43
C VAL A 8 0.50 -0.04 -7.71
N LEU A 9 0.00 -0.13 -6.48
CA LEU A 9 -0.21 1.02 -5.61
C LEU A 9 0.74 1.00 -4.41
N VAL A 10 1.36 2.15 -4.12
CA VAL A 10 2.07 2.37 -2.86
C VAL A 10 1.35 3.47 -2.11
N VAL A 11 0.90 3.19 -0.89
CA VAL A 11 0.16 4.14 -0.07
C VAL A 11 0.92 4.45 1.21
N ALA A 12 0.92 5.74 1.58
CA ALA A 12 1.53 6.21 2.80
C ALA A 12 0.67 7.31 3.43
N THR A 13 0.59 7.31 4.76
CA THR A 13 -0.16 8.31 5.52
C THR A 13 0.46 8.48 6.91
N PRO A 14 0.55 9.70 7.45
CA PRO A 14 0.93 9.86 8.83
C PRO A 14 -0.19 9.38 9.76
N VAL A 15 0.18 8.87 10.93
CA VAL A 15 -0.78 8.44 11.94
C VAL A 15 -1.39 9.66 12.60
N TYR A 16 -2.70 9.78 12.48
CA TYR A 16 -3.50 10.80 13.15
C TYR A 16 -4.58 10.12 13.98
N ARG A 17 -4.63 10.41 15.29
CA ARG A 17 -5.59 9.81 16.24
C ARG A 17 -5.62 8.27 16.22
N GLY A 18 -4.45 7.64 16.06
CA GLY A 18 -4.29 6.18 16.04
C GLY A 18 -4.71 5.50 14.74
N SER A 19 -5.01 6.28 13.68
CA SER A 19 -5.38 5.76 12.36
C SER A 19 -4.73 6.59 11.25
N TYR A 20 -5.11 6.33 10.00
CA TYR A 20 -4.77 7.17 8.85
C TYR A 20 -5.44 8.56 8.94
N THR A 21 -4.91 9.54 8.22
CA THR A 21 -5.53 10.88 8.17
C THR A 21 -6.92 10.86 7.55
N GLY A 22 -7.78 11.80 7.97
CA GLY A 22 -9.09 12.02 7.34
C GLY A 22 -8.98 12.43 5.88
N LEU A 23 -7.93 13.17 5.50
CA LEU A 23 -7.67 13.53 4.09
C LEU A 23 -7.36 12.29 3.24
N PHE A 24 -6.55 11.37 3.76
CA PHE A 24 -6.27 10.08 3.11
C PHE A 24 -7.55 9.28 2.92
N LYS A 25 -8.38 9.15 3.97
CA LYS A 25 -9.65 8.44 3.89
C LYS A 25 -10.62 9.09 2.92
N HIS A 26 -10.73 10.42 2.95
CA HIS A 26 -11.59 11.18 2.06
C HIS A 26 -11.22 10.96 0.59
N PHE A 27 -9.93 10.90 0.26
CA PHE A 27 -9.49 10.54 -1.08
C PHE A 27 -9.99 9.15 -1.51
N PHE A 28 -9.82 8.13 -0.65
CA PHE A 28 -10.29 6.77 -0.95
C PHE A 28 -11.82 6.64 -0.98
N ASP A 29 -12.56 7.52 -0.30
CA ASP A 29 -14.03 7.58 -0.39
C ASP A 29 -14.55 8.03 -1.76
N LEU A 30 -13.69 8.60 -2.61
CA LEU A 30 -14.02 8.99 -3.98
C LEU A 30 -13.68 7.89 -5.00
N ILE A 31 -13.02 6.81 -4.57
CA ILE A 31 -12.63 5.70 -5.45
C ILE A 31 -13.80 4.73 -5.58
N HIS A 32 -14.08 4.29 -6.81
CA HIS A 32 -15.10 3.26 -7.00
C HIS A 32 -14.72 1.98 -6.23
N GLN A 33 -15.68 1.37 -5.53
CA GLN A 33 -15.43 0.24 -4.62
C GLN A 33 -14.70 -0.95 -5.29
N ASP A 34 -14.94 -1.14 -6.59
CA ASP A 34 -14.38 -2.24 -7.39
C ASP A 34 -13.11 -1.84 -8.17
N ALA A 35 -12.67 -0.58 -8.08
CA ALA A 35 -11.58 -0.07 -8.91
C ALA A 35 -10.19 -0.61 -8.54
N LEU A 36 -10.04 -1.22 -7.35
CA LEU A 36 -8.76 -1.76 -6.89
C LEU A 36 -8.81 -3.28 -6.68
N ILE A 37 -9.83 -3.96 -7.22
CA ILE A 37 -9.90 -5.43 -7.19
C ILE A 37 -8.59 -5.98 -7.75
N ASP A 38 -8.00 -6.93 -7.02
CA ASP A 38 -6.74 -7.60 -7.37
C ASP A 38 -5.51 -6.70 -7.51
N THR A 39 -5.63 -5.38 -7.30
CA THR A 39 -4.51 -4.44 -7.42
C THR A 39 -3.50 -4.68 -6.28
N PRO A 40 -2.21 -4.93 -6.56
CA PRO A 40 -1.18 -5.05 -5.54
C PRO A 40 -0.97 -3.73 -4.79
N VAL A 41 -1.04 -3.74 -3.45
CA VAL A 41 -0.90 -2.53 -2.62
C VAL A 41 0.18 -2.67 -1.55
N LEU A 42 1.22 -1.82 -1.60
CA LEU A 42 2.20 -1.70 -0.52
C LEU A 42 1.73 -0.68 0.51
N LEU A 43 1.63 -1.12 1.77
CA LEU A 43 1.13 -0.29 2.87
C LEU A 43 2.29 0.35 3.63
N ALA A 44 2.24 1.66 3.81
CA ALA A 44 3.18 2.38 4.65
C ALA A 44 2.48 3.41 5.54
N ALA A 45 3.12 3.74 6.67
CA ALA A 45 2.68 4.82 7.54
C ALA A 45 3.86 5.44 8.29
N THR A 46 3.71 6.69 8.73
CA THR A 46 4.64 7.34 9.65
C THR A 46 3.93 7.71 10.95
N GLY A 47 4.61 7.79 12.09
CA GLY A 47 3.99 8.30 13.31
C GLY A 47 4.99 8.67 14.40
N GLY A 48 4.56 9.45 15.38
CA GLY A 48 5.46 9.94 16.44
C GLY A 48 5.97 8.87 17.42
N SER A 49 5.49 7.62 17.34
CA SER A 49 6.00 6.51 18.15
C SER A 49 5.66 5.15 17.55
N GLU A 50 6.39 4.10 17.96
CA GLU A 50 6.15 2.70 17.58
C GLU A 50 4.80 2.14 18.09
N ARG A 51 4.16 2.82 19.06
CA ARG A 51 2.92 2.34 19.70
C ARG A 51 1.74 2.23 18.73
N HIS A 52 1.83 2.90 17.58
CA HIS A 52 0.81 2.86 16.53
C HIS A 52 1.25 2.05 15.30
N ALA A 53 2.35 1.29 15.34
CA ALA A 53 2.84 0.53 14.19
C ALA A 53 1.80 -0.45 13.63
N LEU A 54 0.91 -0.96 14.49
CA LEU A 54 -0.22 -1.82 14.13
C LEU A 54 -1.30 -1.13 13.27
N VAL A 55 -1.19 0.18 13.01
CA VAL A 55 -2.04 0.89 12.03
C VAL A 55 -1.98 0.24 10.64
N ILE A 56 -0.84 -0.35 10.29
CA ILE A 56 -0.65 -1.09 9.03
C ILE A 56 -1.70 -2.20 8.92
N ASP A 57 -1.82 -3.06 9.94
CA ASP A 57 -2.63 -4.26 9.87
C ASP A 57 -4.07 -4.07 10.38
N HIS A 58 -4.30 -3.10 11.25
CA HIS A 58 -5.62 -2.88 11.86
C HIS A 58 -6.39 -1.69 11.26
N GLN A 59 -5.77 -0.84 10.44
CA GLN A 59 -6.45 0.29 9.82
C GLN A 59 -6.26 0.30 8.30
N LEU A 60 -5.02 0.30 7.82
CA LEU A 60 -4.74 0.32 6.39
C LEU A 60 -5.15 -0.98 5.69
N ARG A 61 -4.73 -2.14 6.21
CA ARG A 61 -5.05 -3.42 5.59
C ARG A 61 -6.56 -3.65 5.46
N PRO A 62 -7.40 -3.42 6.49
CA PRO A 62 -8.86 -3.53 6.36
C PRO A 62 -9.45 -2.56 5.33
N LEU A 63 -8.94 -1.32 5.24
CA LEU A 63 -9.40 -0.37 4.21
C LEU A 63 -9.15 -0.91 2.80
N PHE A 64 -7.97 -1.47 2.53
CA PHE A 64 -7.68 -2.03 1.20
C PHE A 64 -8.33 -3.40 0.97
N SER A 65 -8.63 -4.16 2.03
CA SER A 65 -9.49 -5.35 1.92
C SER A 65 -10.92 -5.00 1.51
N PHE A 66 -11.47 -3.85 1.92
CA PHE A 66 -12.78 -3.38 1.42
C PHE A 66 -12.79 -3.24 -0.11
N PHE A 67 -11.71 -2.72 -0.70
CA PHE A 67 -11.56 -2.65 -2.16
C PHE A 67 -11.17 -3.98 -2.82
N GLN A 68 -11.10 -5.08 -2.06
CA GLN A 68 -10.63 -6.39 -2.53
C GLN A 68 -9.22 -6.34 -3.14
N ALA A 69 -8.40 -5.40 -2.68
CA ALA A 69 -7.05 -5.21 -3.18
C ALA A 69 -6.08 -6.25 -2.58
N ARG A 70 -5.04 -6.59 -3.35
CA ARG A 70 -3.99 -7.52 -2.92
C ARG A 70 -2.95 -6.80 -2.08
N THR A 71 -3.23 -6.60 -0.80
CA THR A 71 -2.26 -6.00 0.12
C THR A 71 -1.00 -6.86 0.22
N LEU A 72 0.16 -6.24 0.01
CA LEU A 72 1.45 -6.91 0.05
C LEU A 72 1.81 -7.30 1.49
N PRO A 73 2.64 -8.35 1.67
CA PRO A 73 2.80 -9.00 2.97
C PRO A 73 3.52 -8.12 3.99
N LEU A 74 4.46 -7.28 3.55
CA LEU A 74 5.26 -6.44 4.43
C LEU A 74 4.82 -4.98 4.32
N GLY A 75 4.30 -4.44 5.42
CA GLY A 75 4.13 -3.01 5.57
C GLY A 75 5.37 -2.31 6.16
N VAL A 76 5.51 -1.04 5.85
CA VAL A 76 6.62 -0.18 6.28
C VAL A 76 6.09 0.89 7.24
N TYR A 77 6.53 0.84 8.49
CA TYR A 77 6.22 1.87 9.48
C TYR A 77 7.50 2.63 9.82
N ALA A 78 7.40 3.95 9.88
CA ALA A 78 8.51 4.82 10.25
C ALA A 78 8.08 5.79 11.35
N THR A 79 9.06 6.30 12.07
CA THR A 79 8.88 7.31 13.10
C THR A 79 9.84 8.47 12.86
N ASP A 80 9.64 9.58 13.57
CA ASP A 80 10.43 10.79 13.36
C ASP A 80 11.95 10.57 13.54
N LYS A 81 12.35 9.63 14.42
CA LYS A 81 13.77 9.27 14.64
C LYS A 81 14.46 8.66 13.41
N ASP A 82 13.68 8.15 12.47
CA ASP A 82 14.23 7.48 11.28
C ASP A 82 14.62 8.49 10.19
N PHE A 83 14.23 9.76 10.35
CA PHE A 83 14.47 10.84 9.39
C PHE A 83 15.47 11.87 9.91
N VAL A 84 16.34 12.35 9.02
CA VAL A 84 17.19 13.53 9.24
C VAL A 84 17.02 14.43 8.02
N ASP A 85 16.72 15.71 8.24
CA ASP A 85 16.42 16.69 7.18
C ASP A 85 15.33 16.18 6.20
N GLN A 86 14.28 15.56 6.74
CA GLN A 86 13.18 14.95 5.98
C GLN A 86 13.62 13.82 5.03
N ARG A 87 14.82 13.28 5.20
CA ARG A 87 15.31 12.11 4.47
C ARG A 87 15.42 10.92 5.40
N LEU A 88 14.91 9.78 4.95
CA LEU A 88 15.07 8.51 5.64
C LEU A 88 16.57 8.17 5.74
N ARG A 89 17.08 8.00 6.95
CA ARG A 89 18.50 7.69 7.23
C ARG A 89 18.71 6.42 8.04
N ASP A 90 17.66 5.89 8.67
CA ASP A 90 17.77 4.64 9.40
C ASP A 90 17.98 3.46 8.42
N GLU A 91 19.14 2.80 8.53
CA GLU A 91 19.52 1.70 7.64
C GLU A 91 18.62 0.46 7.83
N ALA A 92 18.17 0.19 9.05
CA ALA A 92 17.30 -0.96 9.31
C ALA A 92 15.93 -0.79 8.62
N LEU A 93 15.38 0.42 8.62
CA LEU A 93 14.16 0.76 7.90
C LEU A 93 14.36 0.77 6.39
N LEU A 94 15.51 1.24 5.89
CA LEU A 94 15.87 1.11 4.47
C LEU A 94 15.93 -0.37 4.05
N ASP A 95 16.55 -1.23 4.85
CA ASP A 95 16.60 -2.67 4.60
C ASP A 95 15.22 -3.32 4.66
N ARG A 96 14.36 -2.88 5.57
CA ARG A 96 12.96 -3.30 5.62
C ARG A 96 12.20 -2.91 4.36
N ALA A 97 12.38 -1.68 3.87
CA ALA A 97 11.75 -1.23 2.62
C ALA A 97 12.25 -2.04 1.41
N ARG A 98 13.57 -2.29 1.32
CA ARG A 98 14.16 -3.16 0.29
C ARG A 98 13.59 -4.58 0.36
N LEU A 99 13.44 -5.13 1.56
CA LEU A 99 12.83 -6.44 1.78
C LEU A 99 11.35 -6.46 1.36
N ALA A 100 10.58 -5.42 1.69
CA ALA A 100 9.18 -5.30 1.29
C ALA A 100 9.04 -5.32 -0.24
N VAL A 101 9.87 -4.54 -0.95
CA VAL A 101 9.92 -4.56 -2.42
C VAL A 101 10.29 -5.94 -2.95
N ARG A 102 11.37 -6.55 -2.44
CA ARG A 102 11.83 -7.87 -2.88
C ARG A 102 10.78 -8.96 -2.69
N ARG A 103 10.02 -8.92 -1.59
CA ARG A 103 8.92 -9.86 -1.32
C ARG A 103 7.67 -9.57 -2.15
N ALA A 104 7.49 -8.33 -2.59
CA ALA A 104 6.37 -7.93 -3.44
C ALA A 104 6.57 -8.31 -4.91
N LEU A 105 7.80 -8.32 -5.42
CA LEU A 105 8.09 -8.53 -6.84
C LEU A 105 7.45 -9.79 -7.45
N PRO A 106 7.50 -10.99 -6.81
CA PRO A 106 6.83 -12.17 -7.35
C PRO A 106 5.31 -11.99 -7.47
N LEU A 107 4.69 -11.40 -6.44
CA LEU A 107 3.24 -11.17 -6.38
C LEU A 107 2.78 -10.15 -7.42
N ILE A 108 3.56 -9.08 -7.63
CA ILE A 108 3.30 -8.08 -8.67
C ILE A 108 3.43 -8.73 -10.06
N THR A 109 4.44 -9.57 -10.24
CA THR A 109 4.66 -10.28 -11.51
C THR A 109 3.50 -11.22 -11.82
N GLU A 110 3.02 -11.98 -10.82
CA GLU A 110 1.83 -12.84 -10.95
C GLU A 110 0.57 -12.02 -11.27
N ALA A 111 0.33 -10.92 -10.56
CA ALA A 111 -0.83 -10.05 -10.78
C ALA A 111 -0.86 -9.47 -12.20
N ARG A 112 0.29 -9.06 -12.74
CA ARG A 112 0.39 -8.56 -14.12
C ARG A 112 -0.01 -9.61 -15.17
N HIS A 113 0.34 -10.88 -14.95
CA HIS A 113 -0.05 -11.95 -15.86
C HIS A 113 -1.53 -12.35 -15.75
N ALA A 114 -2.16 -12.08 -14.60
CA ALA A 114 -3.57 -12.35 -14.35
C ALA A 114 -4.52 -11.21 -14.79
N SER A 115 -3.98 -10.14 -15.38
CA SER A 115 -4.78 -8.94 -15.69
C SER A 115 -5.91 -9.26 -16.69
N PRO A 116 -7.17 -8.87 -16.41
CA PRO A 116 -8.33 -9.23 -17.21
C PRO A 116 -8.29 -8.72 -18.65
N VAL A 117 -7.49 -7.67 -18.94
CA VAL A 117 -7.22 -7.22 -20.31
C VAL A 117 -6.65 -8.35 -21.17
N LEU A 118 -5.78 -9.19 -20.60
CA LEU A 118 -5.20 -10.35 -21.30
C LEU A 118 -6.22 -11.49 -21.44
N ALA A 119 -7.15 -11.63 -20.48
CA ALA A 119 -8.19 -12.65 -20.49
C ALA A 119 -9.30 -12.33 -21.51
N ASP A 120 -9.69 -11.06 -21.62
CA ASP A 120 -10.65 -10.59 -22.64
C ASP A 120 -10.06 -10.66 -24.05
N GLU A 121 -8.77 -10.36 -24.23
CA GLU A 121 -8.06 -10.58 -25.51
C GLU A 121 -7.98 -12.06 -25.90
N LEU A 122 -7.81 -12.97 -24.94
CA LEU A 122 -7.82 -14.43 -25.18
C LEU A 122 -9.22 -15.01 -25.41
N LEU A 123 -10.28 -14.35 -24.92
CA LEU A 123 -11.68 -14.73 -25.17
C LEU A 123 -12.22 -14.22 -26.52
N LEU A 124 -11.57 -13.19 -27.09
CA LEU A 124 -11.91 -12.59 -28.38
C LEU A 124 -11.05 -13.11 -29.56
N ALA A 125 -10.08 -14.00 -29.30
CA ALA A 125 -9.22 -14.66 -30.28
C ALA A 125 -9.64 -16.11 -30.56
#